data_AF-A0A3L9Z7G8-F1
#
_entry.id   AF-A0A3L9Z7G8-F1
#
_cell.length_a   1.000
_cell.length_b   1.000
_cell.length_c   1.000
_cell.angle_alpha   90.00
_cell.angle_beta   90.00
_cell.angle_gamma   90.00
#
_symmetry.space_group_name_H-M   'P 1'
#
loop_
_entity.id
_entity.type
_entity.pdbx_description
1 polymer ?
#
loop_
_entity_poly.entity_id
_entity_poly.type
_entity_poly.pdbx_seq_one_letter_code
_entity_poly.pdbx_strand_id
1 'polypeptide(L)'
;MRWNKPNLRNNLHDLLGRDKPSSTAWVRDQGLEEVRRAMLQSLMGLTGCEVARMNMRLRYAGDIEALWYLRSDLLDTLTLLRGEAIAQTVLDRVTPMFQGQLPLSLRVPQMPNAPRAHL
;
A
#
# COMPACT_ATOMS: atom_id res chain seq x y z
N MET A 1 28.01 1.69 -20.38
CA MET A 1 26.65 2.28 -20.35
C MET A 1 26.37 2.80 -18.94
N ARG A 2 26.31 4.12 -18.76
CA ARG A 2 25.97 4.77 -17.49
C ARG A 2 24.44 4.79 -17.35
N TRP A 3 23.91 4.04 -16.39
CA TRP A 3 22.49 4.03 -16.09
C TRP A 3 22.18 5.25 -15.21
N ASN A 4 21.52 6.24 -15.80
CA ASN A 4 21.11 7.46 -15.10
C ASN A 4 20.03 7.12 -14.06
N LYS A 5 20.30 7.44 -12.80
CA LYS A 5 19.31 7.45 -11.71
C LYS A 5 18.39 8.66 -11.89
N PRO A 6 17.07 8.51 -12.05
CA PRO A 6 16.17 9.62 -11.82
C PRO A 6 15.97 9.75 -10.29
N ASN A 7 16.68 10.70 -9.69
CA ASN A 7 16.28 11.30 -8.42
C ASN A 7 15.00 12.12 -8.69
N LEU A 8 13.84 11.48 -8.60
CA LEU A 8 12.55 12.14 -8.67
C LEU A 8 12.15 12.64 -7.28
N ARG A 9 12.64 13.85 -6.99
CA ARG A 9 11.90 14.97 -6.41
C ARG A 9 10.49 14.62 -5.86
N ASN A 10 10.42 14.22 -4.60
CA ASN A 10 9.16 14.18 -3.82
C ASN A 10 8.85 15.51 -3.10
N ASN A 11 9.56 16.60 -3.41
CA ASN A 11 9.39 17.93 -2.77
C ASN A 11 8.63 18.93 -3.65
N LEU A 12 7.38 18.61 -4.03
CA LEU A 12 6.44 19.60 -4.58
C LEU A 12 5.22 19.83 -3.68
N HIS A 13 5.12 19.12 -2.55
CA HIS A 13 4.05 19.32 -1.57
C HIS A 13 4.29 20.48 -0.57
N ASP A 14 5.48 21.11 -0.59
CA ASP A 14 5.82 22.21 0.33
C ASP A 14 5.30 23.58 -0.14
N LEU A 15 4.93 23.73 -1.42
CA LEU A 15 4.66 25.05 -2.02
C LEU A 15 3.18 25.44 -2.12
N LEU A 16 2.26 24.58 -1.67
CA LEU A 16 0.83 24.87 -1.63
C LEU A 16 0.30 24.70 -0.20
N GLY A 17 0.75 25.61 0.67
CA GLY A 17 0.02 26.09 1.84
C GLY A 17 -0.79 25.06 2.61
N ARG A 18 -0.11 24.24 3.41
CA ARG A 18 -0.72 23.69 4.63
C ARG A 18 0.34 23.36 5.66
N ASP A 19 0.59 24.31 6.53
CA ASP A 19 1.34 24.12 7.76
C ASP A 19 0.65 23.05 8.61
N LYS A 20 1.16 21.81 8.53
CA LYS A 20 1.10 20.86 9.63
C LYS A 20 2.51 20.34 9.81
N PRO A 21 3.06 20.41 11.03
CA PRO A 21 4.48 20.22 11.26
C PRO A 21 4.92 18.85 10.72
N SER A 22 6.17 18.83 10.26
CA SER A 22 6.97 17.69 9.81
C SER A 22 6.91 16.45 10.74
N SER A 23 6.28 16.58 11.92
CA SER A 23 6.14 15.55 12.94
C SER A 23 5.23 14.36 12.63
N THR A 24 4.55 14.37 11.49
CA THR A 24 3.76 13.22 11.04
C THR A 24 4.24 12.67 9.71
N ALA A 25 5.20 13.32 9.05
CA ALA A 25 5.76 12.85 7.79
C ALA A 25 6.51 11.53 7.99
N TRP A 26 7.31 11.41 9.06
CA TRP A 26 7.99 10.16 9.43
C TRP A 26 7.01 9.03 9.78
N VAL A 27 5.87 9.33 10.40
CA VAL A 27 4.84 8.32 10.72
C VAL A 27 4.18 7.80 9.45
N ARG A 28 3.91 8.69 8.48
CA ARG A 28 3.37 8.31 7.17
C ARG A 28 4.37 7.48 6.37
N ASP A 29 5.64 7.85 6.40
CA ASP A 29 6.73 7.12 5.74
C ASP A 29 6.95 5.73 6.38
N GLN A 30 6.89 5.65 7.70
CA GLN A 30 6.96 4.37 8.43
C GLN A 30 5.77 3.45 8.08
N GLY A 31 4.55 4.00 8.03
CA GLY A 31 3.36 3.25 7.63
C GLY A 31 3.44 2.72 6.19
N LEU A 32 3.95 3.54 5.28
CA LEU A 32 4.22 3.17 3.89
C LEU A 32 5.21 1.99 3.81
N GLU A 33 6.36 2.09 4.49
CA GLU A 33 7.38 1.04 4.49
C GLU A 33 6.88 -0.27 5.12
N GLU A 34 6.04 -0.19 6.16
CA GLU A 34 5.47 -1.36 6.81
C GLU A 34 4.53 -2.13 5.87
N VAL A 35 3.62 -1.42 5.19
CA VAL A 35 2.72 -2.01 4.20
C VAL A 35 3.51 -2.58 3.02
N ARG A 36 4.48 -1.81 2.50
CA ARG A 36 5.36 -2.28 1.40
C ARG A 36 6.06 -3.58 1.77
N ARG A 37 6.61 -3.65 2.99
CA ARG A 37 7.30 -4.85 3.49
C ARG A 37 6.34 -6.03 3.57
N ALA A 38 5.15 -5.85 4.13
CA ALA A 38 4.16 -6.92 4.22
C ALA A 38 3.76 -7.48 2.84
N MET A 39 3.56 -6.60 1.84
CA MET A 39 3.26 -7.01 0.46
C MET A 39 4.44 -7.76 -0.16
N LEU A 40 5.68 -7.29 0.02
CA LEU A 40 6.88 -7.97 -0.49
C LEU A 40 7.12 -9.34 0.18
N GLN A 41 6.84 -9.45 1.48
CA GLN A 41 6.93 -10.72 2.21
C GLN A 41 5.97 -11.78 1.64
N SER A 42 4.79 -11.38 1.15
CA SER A 42 3.84 -12.31 0.53
C SER A 42 4.38 -12.99 -0.74
N LEU A 43 5.37 -12.37 -1.40
CA LEU A 43 6.01 -12.87 -2.62
C LEU A 43 7.29 -13.67 -2.35
N MET A 44 7.74 -13.75 -1.09
CA MET A 44 8.96 -14.49 -0.77
C MET A 44 8.82 -15.97 -1.07
N GLY A 45 9.86 -16.56 -1.67
CA GLY A 45 9.89 -17.95 -2.09
C GLY A 45 9.19 -18.21 -3.44
N LEU A 46 8.51 -17.23 -4.03
CA LEU A 46 7.97 -17.32 -5.39
C LEU A 46 9.02 -16.84 -6.41
N THR A 47 8.95 -17.40 -7.62
CA THR A 47 9.87 -17.05 -8.72
C THR A 47 9.09 -16.86 -10.02
N GLY A 48 9.69 -16.19 -11.00
CA GLY A 48 9.09 -15.92 -12.31
C GLY A 48 9.02 -14.44 -12.67
N CYS A 49 8.71 -14.17 -13.94
CA CYS A 49 8.63 -12.81 -14.49
C CYS A 49 7.54 -11.95 -13.81
N GLU A 50 6.39 -12.55 -13.52
CA GLU A 50 5.27 -11.88 -12.84
C GLU A 50 5.65 -11.46 -11.41
N VAL A 51 6.35 -12.34 -10.68
CA VAL A 51 6.88 -12.05 -9.33
C VAL A 51 7.93 -10.94 -9.38
N ALA A 52 8.84 -10.98 -10.35
CA ALA A 52 9.86 -9.95 -10.52
C ALA A 52 9.23 -8.58 -10.85
N ARG A 53 8.23 -8.56 -11.76
CA ARG A 53 7.48 -7.35 -12.12
C ARG A 53 6.75 -6.78 -10.91
N MET A 54 6.07 -7.64 -10.14
CA MET A 54 5.34 -7.21 -8.94
C MET A 54 6.29 -6.68 -7.85
N ASN A 55 7.41 -7.37 -7.60
CA ASN A 55 8.45 -6.89 -6.67
C ASN A 55 8.94 -5.49 -7.03
N MET A 56 9.18 -5.23 -8.32
CA MET A 56 9.60 -3.92 -8.80
C MET A 56 8.51 -2.86 -8.56
N ARG A 57 7.26 -3.14 -8.91
CA ARG A 57 6.13 -2.22 -8.69
C ARG A 57 5.98 -1.85 -7.22
N LEU A 58 6.05 -2.83 -6.31
CA LEU A 58 5.95 -2.60 -4.87
C LEU A 58 7.14 -1.81 -4.31
N ARG A 59 8.36 -2.12 -4.74
CA ARG A 59 9.58 -1.40 -4.31
C ARG A 59 9.57 0.08 -4.69
N TYR A 60 9.03 0.42 -5.85
CA TYR A 60 9.05 1.77 -6.39
C TYR A 60 7.73 2.54 -6.25
N ALA A 61 6.73 1.98 -5.57
CA ALA A 61 5.52 2.72 -5.23
C ALA A 61 5.88 3.95 -4.37
N GLY A 62 5.51 5.15 -4.83
CA GLY A 62 5.93 6.42 -4.24
C GLY A 62 5.15 6.86 -3.00
N ASP A 63 3.96 6.29 -2.80
CA ASP A 63 3.07 6.62 -1.70
C ASP A 63 2.13 5.45 -1.36
N ILE A 64 1.32 5.65 -0.32
CA ILE A 64 0.40 4.64 0.21
C ILE A 64 -0.77 4.35 -0.73
N GLU A 65 -1.16 5.32 -1.56
CA GLU A 65 -2.26 5.19 -2.51
C GLU A 65 -1.84 4.30 -3.69
N ALA A 66 -0.61 4.46 -4.18
CA ALA A 66 -0.02 3.57 -5.16
C ALA A 66 0.01 2.12 -4.67
N LEU A 67 0.38 1.88 -3.39
CA LEU A 67 0.31 0.54 -2.80
C LEU A 67 -1.13 0.02 -2.68
N TRP A 68 -2.09 0.90 -2.37
CA TRP A 68 -3.50 0.52 -2.28
C TRP A 68 -4.06 0.04 -3.61
N TYR A 69 -3.67 0.67 -4.72
CA TYR A 69 -4.05 0.21 -6.05
C TYR A 69 -3.33 -1.09 -6.44
N LEU A 70 -2.03 -1.20 -6.12
CA LEU A 70 -1.25 -2.43 -6.36
C LEU A 70 -1.77 -3.64 -5.57
N ARG A 71 -2.54 -3.43 -4.51
CA ARG A 71 -3.18 -4.49 -3.73
C ARG A 71 -4.05 -5.41 -4.59
N SER A 72 -4.81 -4.87 -5.54
CA SER A 72 -5.65 -5.69 -6.43
C SER A 72 -4.79 -6.46 -7.44
N ASP A 73 -3.79 -5.83 -8.04
CA ASP A 73 -2.85 -6.55 -8.91
C ASP A 73 -2.08 -7.66 -8.16
N LEU A 74 -1.76 -7.43 -6.87
CA LEU A 74 -1.12 -8.41 -6.01
C LEU A 74 -2.05 -9.61 -5.76
N LEU A 75 -3.34 -9.38 -5.55
CA LEU A 75 -4.34 -10.45 -5.47
C LEU A 75 -4.32 -11.29 -6.74
N ASP A 76 -4.43 -10.68 -7.92
CA ASP A 76 -4.43 -11.39 -9.20
C ASP A 76 -3.16 -12.22 -9.39
N THR A 77 -2.00 -11.63 -9.07
CA THR A 77 -0.70 -12.29 -9.15
C THR A 77 -0.63 -13.49 -8.19
N LEU A 78 -1.10 -13.34 -6.95
CA LEU A 78 -1.10 -14.43 -5.97
C LEU A 78 -2.12 -15.52 -6.30
N THR A 79 -3.29 -15.15 -6.83
CA THR A 79 -4.31 -16.10 -7.28
C THR A 79 -3.76 -16.97 -8.41
N LEU A 80 -3.07 -16.37 -9.38
CA LEU A 80 -2.41 -17.10 -10.46
C LEU A 80 -1.34 -18.08 -9.94
N LEU A 81 -0.56 -17.69 -8.94
CA LEU A 81 0.61 -18.45 -8.49
C LEU A 81 0.32 -19.46 -7.37
N ARG A 82 -0.68 -19.19 -6.53
CA ARG A 82 -0.96 -19.94 -5.29
C ARG A 82 -2.43 -20.30 -5.10
N GLY A 83 -3.32 -19.85 -5.99
CA GLY A 83 -4.75 -20.02 -5.87
C GLY A 83 -5.42 -18.98 -4.98
N GLU A 84 -6.73 -18.83 -5.20
CA GLU A 84 -7.55 -17.76 -4.62
C GLU A 84 -7.57 -17.76 -3.09
N ALA A 85 -7.69 -18.94 -2.45
CA ALA A 85 -7.80 -19.03 -0.99
C ALA A 85 -6.57 -18.45 -0.27
N ILE A 86 -5.37 -18.73 -0.79
CA ILE A 86 -4.11 -18.20 -0.24
C ILE A 86 -4.01 -16.70 -0.53
N ALA A 87 -4.35 -16.29 -1.75
CA ALA A 87 -4.32 -14.90 -2.15
C ALA A 87 -5.23 -14.05 -1.24
N GLN A 88 -6.47 -14.48 -1.02
CA GLN A 88 -7.41 -13.80 -0.14
C GLN A 88 -6.89 -13.71 1.30
N THR A 89 -6.32 -14.79 1.83
CA THR A 89 -5.72 -14.79 3.18
C THR A 89 -4.59 -13.76 3.32
N VAL A 90 -3.77 -13.56 2.29
CA VAL A 90 -2.75 -12.51 2.28
C VAL A 90 -3.41 -11.13 2.30
N LEU A 91 -4.42 -10.93 1.47
CA LEU A 91 -5.11 -9.66 1.35
C LEU A 91 -5.88 -9.26 2.62
N ASP A 92 -6.44 -10.22 3.34
CA ASP A 92 -7.11 -9.99 4.63
C ASP A 92 -6.14 -9.49 5.70
N ARG A 93 -4.86 -9.86 5.61
CA ARG A 93 -3.80 -9.38 6.52
C ARG A 93 -3.26 -8.01 6.13
N VAL A 94 -3.11 -7.75 4.83
CA VAL A 94 -2.49 -6.52 4.31
C VAL A 94 -3.51 -5.37 4.25
N THR A 95 -4.77 -5.62 3.88
CA THR A 95 -5.80 -4.59 3.71
C THR A 95 -6.02 -3.72 4.96
N PRO A 96 -6.09 -4.28 6.18
CA PRO A 96 -6.26 -3.47 7.38
C PRO A 96 -5.11 -2.51 7.64
N MET A 97 -3.90 -2.82 7.16
CA MET A 97 -2.71 -1.97 7.38
C MET A 97 -2.82 -0.60 6.67
N PHE A 98 -3.69 -0.48 5.67
CA PHE A 98 -3.99 0.79 5.00
C PHE A 98 -4.92 1.71 5.80
N GLN A 99 -5.60 1.19 6.83
CA GLN A 99 -6.54 1.97 7.63
C GLN A 99 -5.79 3.10 8.37
N GLY A 100 -6.38 4.30 8.36
CA GLY A 100 -5.76 5.49 8.95
C GLY A 100 -4.65 6.14 8.11
N GLN A 101 -4.07 5.42 7.13
CA GLN A 101 -3.03 5.94 6.24
C GLN A 101 -3.58 6.54 4.95
N LEU A 102 -4.73 6.04 4.48
CA LEU A 102 -5.35 6.53 3.24
C LEU A 102 -5.97 7.93 3.40
N PRO A 103 -5.91 8.76 2.34
CA PRO A 103 -6.65 10.02 2.29
C PRO A 103 -8.15 9.77 2.46
N LEU A 104 -8.86 10.77 2.99
CA LEU A 104 -10.29 10.66 3.34
C LEU A 104 -11.16 10.23 2.14
N SER A 105 -10.77 10.57 0.92
CA SER A 105 -11.45 10.19 -0.34
C SER A 105 -11.46 8.69 -0.62
N LEU A 106 -10.48 7.94 -0.09
CA LEU A 106 -10.33 6.49 -0.32
C LEU A 106 -10.76 5.64 0.87
N ARG A 107 -11.17 6.28 1.98
CA ARG A 107 -11.66 5.54 3.14
C ARG A 107 -13.06 5.01 2.82
N VAL A 108 -13.23 3.70 2.92
CA VAL A 108 -14.57 3.10 3.03
C VAL A 108 -15.26 3.82 4.20
N PRO A 109 -16.47 4.38 4.02
CA PRO A 109 -17.20 4.99 5.11
C PRO A 109 -17.39 3.96 6.21
N GLN A 110 -16.61 4.10 7.29
CA GLN A 110 -16.88 3.40 8.53
C GLN A 110 -18.16 4.04 9.07
N MET A 111 -19.32 3.50 8.70
CA MET A 111 -20.57 3.95 9.28
C MET A 111 -20.46 3.71 10.79
N PRO A 112 -20.59 4.75 11.63
CA PRO A 112 -20.59 4.56 13.08
C PRO A 112 -21.72 3.58 13.41
N ASN A 113 -21.36 2.51 14.11
CA ASN A 113 -22.26 1.45 14.56
C ASN A 113 -23.46 2.10 15.26
N ALA A 114 -24.64 2.08 14.62
CA ALA A 114 -25.84 2.64 15.20
C ALA A 114 -26.16 1.85 16.48
N PRO A 115 -26.41 2.49 17.63
CA PRO A 115 -26.82 1.78 18.82
C PRO A 115 -28.14 1.09 18.51
N ARG A 116 -28.15 -0.25 18.59
CA ARG A 116 -29.38 -1.05 18.56
C ARG A 116 -30.24 -0.59 19.74
N ALA A 117 -31.26 0.20 19.45
CA ALA A 117 -32.34 0.47 20.38
C ALA A 117 -33.05 -0.88 20.63
N HIS A 118 -32.76 -1.48 21.77
CA HIS A 118 -33.57 -2.55 22.32
C HIS A 118 -34.86 -1.93 22.85
N LEU A 119 -35.97 -2.18 22.14
CA LEU A 119 -37.32 -2.12 22.67
C LEU A 119 -37.78 -3.55 22.94
#